data_AF-A0A2N6B1C7-F1
#
_entry.id   AF-A0A2N6B1C7-F1
#
_cell.length_a   1.000
_cell.length_b   1.000
_cell.length_c   1.000
_cell.angle_alpha   90.00
_cell.angle_beta   90.00
_cell.angle_gamma   90.00
#
_symmetry.space_group_name_H-M   'P 1'
#
loop_
_entity.id
_entity.type
_entity.pdbx_description
1 polymer ?
#
loop_
_entity_poly.entity_id
_entity_poly.type
_entity_poly.pdbx_seq_one_letter_code
_entity_poly.pdbx_strand_id
1 'polypeptide(L)'
;MLLLAQGWSNQRIAAAMNITVPTLRKHYFSILKTRDTAADMVNARHLVLLWNQCEAGNVAALKEFARIMSNLMPETFKRKVETEKQQVGKKEQLRRDTEQPVSGWEGLVPPRDVVN
;
A
#
# COMPACT_ATOMS: atom_id res chain seq x y z
N MET A 1 5.92 23.51 7.24
CA MET A 1 6.11 22.28 6.42
C MET A 1 4.80 21.78 5.83
N LEU A 2 3.77 21.48 6.64
CA LEU A 2 2.51 20.89 6.12
C LEU A 2 1.83 21.72 5.01
N LEU A 3 1.71 23.03 5.19
CA LEU A 3 1.09 23.89 4.17
C LEU A 3 1.90 23.94 2.85
N LEU A 4 3.23 23.74 2.92
CA LEU A 4 4.07 23.67 1.74
C LEU A 4 3.92 22.33 1.02
N ALA A 5 3.85 21.24 1.78
CA ALA A 5 3.65 19.89 1.25
C ALA A 5 2.31 19.76 0.49
N GLN A 6 1.29 20.50 0.91
CA GLN A 6 0.01 20.59 0.19
C GLN A 6 0.06 21.43 -1.10
N GLY A 7 1.22 21.98 -1.46
CA GLY A 7 1.40 22.77 -2.68
C GLY A 7 0.80 24.18 -2.61
N TRP A 8 0.49 24.71 -1.43
CA TRP A 8 -0.12 26.04 -1.31
C TRP A 8 0.82 27.16 -1.77
N SER A 9 0.22 28.24 -2.29
CA SER A 9 0.96 29.46 -2.64
C SER A 9 1.38 30.24 -1.38
N ASN A 10 2.46 31.02 -1.49
CA ASN A 10 2.95 31.85 -0.39
C ASN A 10 1.91 32.86 0.11
N GLN A 11 1.05 33.38 -0.77
CA GLN A 11 -0.04 34.27 -0.39
C GLN A 11 -1.08 33.56 0.48
N ARG A 12 -1.48 32.34 0.09
CA ARG A 12 -2.44 31.54 0.87
C ARG A 12 -1.86 31.12 2.22
N ILE A 13 -0.58 30.74 2.25
CA ILE A 13 0.13 30.41 3.49
C ILE A 13 0.19 31.62 4.43
N ALA A 14 0.54 32.79 3.91
CA ALA A 14 0.61 34.03 4.69
C ALA A 14 -0.76 34.40 5.27
N ALA A 15 -1.82 34.30 4.47
CA ALA A 15 -3.20 34.53 4.90
C ALA A 15 -3.64 33.54 5.99
N ALA A 16 -3.35 32.24 5.83
CA ALA A 16 -3.69 31.22 6.83
C ALA A 16 -2.95 31.42 8.16
N MET A 17 -1.76 32.02 8.14
CA MET A 17 -0.96 32.36 9.32
C MET A 17 -1.25 33.76 9.86
N ASN A 18 -2.15 34.52 9.23
CA ASN A 18 -2.45 35.92 9.53
C ASN A 18 -1.20 36.83 9.56
N ILE A 19 -0.28 36.63 8.60
CA ILE A 19 0.93 37.44 8.44
C ILE A 19 1.04 37.98 7.01
N THR A 20 1.91 38.98 6.82
CA THR A 20 2.20 39.49 5.48
C THR A 20 3.18 38.56 4.72
N VAL A 21 3.14 38.59 3.38
CA VAL A 21 4.07 37.81 2.54
C VAL A 21 5.53 38.21 2.75
N PRO A 22 5.91 39.50 2.94
CA PRO A 22 7.26 39.87 3.34
C PRO A 22 7.71 39.21 4.65
N THR A 23 6.85 39.19 5.67
CA THR A 23 7.12 38.51 6.95
C THR A 23 7.35 37.01 6.74
N LEU A 24 6.52 36.36 5.93
CA LEU A 24 6.67 34.95 5.59
C LEU A 24 8.04 34.68 4.94
N ARG A 25 8.44 35.49 3.95
CA ARG A 25 9.73 35.36 3.25
C ARG A 25 10.93 35.64 4.15
N LYS A 26 10.81 36.56 5.11
CA LYS A 26 11.92 36.92 6.01
C LYS A 26 12.18 35.85 7.08
N HIS A 27 11.12 35.38 7.76
CA HIS A 27 11.27 34.52 8.93
C HIS A 27 11.19 33.02 8.63
N TYR A 28 10.54 32.64 7.52
CA TYR A 28 10.31 31.24 7.17
C TYR A 28 11.03 30.84 5.87
N PHE A 29 12.04 31.60 5.44
CA PHE A 29 12.80 31.32 4.23
C PHE A 29 13.38 29.90 4.18
N SER A 30 13.91 29.42 5.31
CA SER A 30 14.45 28.06 5.44
C SER A 30 13.39 27.00 5.16
N ILE A 31 12.15 27.22 5.61
CA ILE A 31 11.01 26.34 5.34
C ILE A 31 10.59 26.43 3.88
N LEU A 32 10.56 27.63 3.29
CA LEU A 32 10.21 27.82 1.88
C LEU A 32 11.18 27.13 0.91
N LYS A 33 12.46 26.98 1.29
CA LYS A 33 13.46 26.26 0.50
C LYS A 33 13.21 24.77 0.40
N THR A 34 12.58 24.16 1.40
CA THR A 34 12.32 22.71 1.40
C THR A 34 11.05 22.36 0.64
N ARG A 35 10.59 23.19 -0.31
CA ARG A 35 9.30 22.98 -0.95
C ARG A 35 9.26 21.69 -1.76
N ASP A 36 10.35 21.37 -2.43
CA ASP A 36 10.47 20.17 -3.26
C ASP A 36 10.47 18.89 -2.41
N THR A 37 11.01 18.95 -1.19
CA THR A 37 11.09 17.82 -0.26
C THR A 37 9.99 17.81 0.80
N ALA A 38 9.15 18.84 0.87
CA ALA A 38 8.14 18.98 1.92
C ALA A 38 7.10 17.85 1.88
N ALA A 39 6.74 17.38 0.68
CA ALA A 39 5.83 16.25 0.49
C ALA A 39 6.43 14.97 1.08
N ASP A 40 7.68 14.66 0.76
CA ASP A 40 8.38 13.48 1.26
C ASP A 40 8.55 13.53 2.78
N MET A 41 8.88 14.70 3.34
CA MET A 41 8.99 14.87 4.79
C MET A 41 7.66 14.61 5.51
N VAL A 42 6.54 15.06 4.95
CA VAL A 42 5.21 14.81 5.53
C VAL A 42 4.83 13.34 5.41
N ASN A 43 5.10 12.71 4.26
CA ASN A 43 4.85 11.29 4.05
C ASN A 43 5.69 10.41 5.00
N ALA A 44 6.98 10.72 5.15
CA ALA A 44 7.86 10.03 6.09
C ALA A 44 7.35 10.19 7.53
N ARG A 45 6.95 11.40 7.93
CA ARG A 45 6.38 11.63 9.26
C ARG A 45 5.09 10.85 9.47
N HIS A 46 4.22 10.78 8.47
CA HIS A 46 2.99 10.01 8.51
C HIS A 46 3.26 8.52 8.72
N LEU A 47 4.21 7.94 7.98
CA LEU A 47 4.62 6.55 8.13
C LEU A 47 5.18 6.23 9.52
N VAL A 48 6.01 7.13 10.07
CA VAL A 48 6.54 6.97 11.44
C VAL A 48 5.40 6.98 12.48
N LEU A 49 4.42 7.86 12.33
CA LEU A 49 3.28 7.91 13.24
C LEU A 49 2.42 6.64 13.15
N LEU A 50 2.16 6.15 11.94
CA LEU A 50 1.48 4.88 11.69
C LEU A 50 2.23 3.71 12.32
N TRP A 51 3.54 3.64 12.12
CA TRP A 51 4.39 2.59 12.68
C TRP A 51 4.30 2.54 14.21
N ASN A 52 4.43 3.69 14.87
CA ASN A 52 4.32 3.77 16.33
C ASN A 52 2.94 3.30 16.83
N GLN A 53 1.87 3.58 16.08
CA GLN A 53 0.52 3.10 16.40
C GLN A 53 0.38 1.58 16.19
N CYS A 54 1.06 1.02 15.19
CA CYS A 54 1.14 -0.42 14.98
C CYS A 54 1.84 -1.12 16.16
N GLU A 55 2.97 -0.58 16.63
CA GLU A 55 3.68 -1.12 17.81
C GLU A 55 2.83 -1.07 19.08
N ALA A 56 1.96 -0.06 19.20
CA ALA A 56 0.99 0.04 20.30
C ALA A 56 -0.21 -0.93 20.17
N GLY A 57 -0.26 -1.77 19.13
CA GLY A 57 -1.33 -2.75 18.92
C GLY A 57 -2.61 -2.19 18.26
N ASN A 58 -2.55 -0.98 17.67
CA ASN A 58 -3.69 -0.42 16.96
C ASN A 58 -3.91 -1.14 15.61
N VAL A 59 -4.90 -2.05 15.58
CA VAL A 59 -5.23 -2.85 14.40
C VAL A 59 -5.67 -1.99 13.20
N ALA A 60 -6.30 -0.83 13.44
CA ALA A 60 -6.67 0.07 12.34
C ALA A 60 -5.44 0.70 11.68
N ALA A 61 -4.45 1.12 12.49
CA ALA A 61 -3.17 1.61 11.98
C ALA A 61 -2.42 0.51 11.22
N LEU A 62 -2.44 -0.73 11.71
CA LEU A 62 -1.81 -1.87 11.05
C LEU A 62 -2.39 -2.13 9.65
N LYS A 63 -3.72 -2.06 9.51
CA LYS A 63 -4.39 -2.22 8.20
C LYS A 63 -4.00 -1.11 7.23
N GLU A 64 -3.97 0.14 7.70
CA GLU A 64 -3.61 1.27 6.85
C GLU A 64 -2.12 1.24 6.45
N PHE A 65 -1.24 0.89 7.39
CA PHE A 65 0.19 0.70 7.11
C PHE A 65 0.42 -0.42 6.09
N ALA A 66 -0.28 -1.56 6.23
CA ALA A 66 -0.21 -2.65 5.28
C ALA A 66 -0.70 -2.25 3.87
N ARG A 67 -1.77 -1.43 3.79
CA ARG A 67 -2.28 -0.89 2.51
C ARG A 67 -1.23 -0.02 1.83
N ILE A 68 -0.61 0.90 2.57
CA ILE A 68 0.43 1.79 2.04
C ILE A 68 1.64 0.97 1.57
N MET A 69 2.09 0.01 2.38
CA MET A 69 3.22 -0.86 2.04
C MET A 69 2.94 -1.69 0.78
N SER A 70 1.74 -2.26 0.67
CA SER A 70 1.33 -3.02 -0.51
C SER A 70 1.36 -2.19 -1.79
N ASN A 71 1.05 -0.89 -1.72
CA ASN A 71 1.09 -0.01 -2.90
C ASN A 71 2.53 0.35 -3.30
N LEU A 72 3.44 0.42 -2.34
CA LEU A 72 4.87 0.70 -2.56
C LEU A 72 5.67 -0.55 -3.00
N MET A 73 5.14 -1.75 -2.77
CA MET A 73 5.78 -2.99 -3.18
C MET A 73 5.90 -3.08 -4.70
N PRO A 74 7.07 -3.48 -5.24
CA PRO A 74 7.25 -3.64 -6.66
C PRO A 74 6.33 -4.74 -7.21
N GLU A 75 5.84 -4.55 -8.43
CA GLU A 75 4.91 -5.49 -9.10
C GLU A 75 5.47 -6.92 -9.21
N THR A 76 6.80 -7.06 -9.28
CA THR A 76 7.49 -8.35 -9.25
C THR A 76 7.25 -9.11 -7.95
N PHE A 77 7.16 -8.41 -6.82
CA PHE A 77 6.86 -9.00 -5.53
C PHE A 77 5.37 -9.34 -5.40
N LYS A 78 4.49 -8.44 -5.87
CA LYS A 78 3.03 -8.70 -5.89
C LYS A 78 2.68 -9.97 -6.67
N ARG A 79 3.28 -10.14 -7.85
CA ARG A 79 3.10 -11.35 -8.67
C ARG A 79 3.53 -12.62 -7.95
N LYS A 80 4.64 -12.60 -7.19
CA LYS A 80 5.09 -13.75 -6.40
C LYS A 80 4.07 -14.11 -5.32
N VAL A 81 3.60 -13.12 -4.55
CA VAL A 81 2.58 -13.31 -3.51
C VAL A 81 1.27 -13.84 -4.11
N GLU A 82 0.85 -13.35 -5.27
CA GLU A 82 -0.34 -13.86 -5.98
C GLU A 82 -0.15 -15.30 -6.46
N THR A 83 1.03 -15.63 -6.98
CA THR A 83 1.38 -16.99 -7.41
C THR A 83 1.35 -17.96 -6.21
N GLU A 84 1.88 -17.53 -5.06
CA GLU A 84 1.84 -18.31 -3.81
C GLU A 84 0.41 -18.43 -3.25
N LYS A 85 -0.42 -17.38 -3.34
CA LYS A 85 -1.84 -17.44 -2.97
C LYS A 85 -2.66 -18.37 -3.89
N GLN A 86 -2.30 -18.47 -5.17
CA GLN A 86 -2.93 -19.41 -6.11
C GLN A 86 -2.49 -20.85 -5.88
N GLN A 87 -1.30 -21.07 -5.33
CA GLN A 87 -0.85 -22.36 -4.81
C GLN A 87 -1.51 -22.67 -3.46
N VAL A 88 -2.84 -22.60 -3.41
CA VAL A 88 -3.61 -23.08 -2.26
C VAL A 88 -3.32 -24.57 -2.10
N GLY A 89 -2.97 -24.98 -0.87
CA GLY A 89 -2.53 -26.35 -0.61
C GLY A 89 -3.52 -27.39 -1.14
N LYS A 90 -3.01 -28.52 -1.62
CA LYS A 90 -3.74 -29.62 -2.32
C LYS A 90 -5.15 -29.94 -1.76
N LYS A 91 -5.38 -29.74 -0.46
CA LYS A 91 -6.68 -29.95 0.22
C LYS A 91 -7.77 -28.94 -0.15
N GLU A 92 -7.43 -27.71 -0.48
CA GLU A 92 -8.40 -26.66 -0.82
C GLU A 92 -8.72 -26.65 -2.32
N GLN A 93 -7.76 -27.06 -3.16
CA GLN A 93 -7.99 -27.39 -4.58
C GLN A 93 -9.00 -28.55 -4.70
N LEU A 94 -8.83 -29.62 -3.91
CA LEU A 94 -9.79 -30.74 -3.84
C LEU A 94 -11.21 -30.31 -3.46
N ARG A 95 -11.38 -29.36 -2.52
CA ARG A 95 -12.71 -28.81 -2.18
C ARG A 95 -13.30 -27.99 -3.32
N ARG A 96 -12.49 -27.18 -4.02
CA ARG A 96 -12.94 -26.40 -5.18
C ARG A 96 -13.29 -27.27 -6.38
N ASP A 97 -12.54 -28.34 -6.62
CA ASP A 97 -12.80 -29.31 -7.68
C ASP A 97 -14.07 -30.15 -7.40
N THR A 98 -14.43 -30.31 -6.12
CA THR A 98 -15.70 -30.96 -5.72
C THR A 98 -16.90 -30.02 -5.91
N GLU A 99 -16.72 -28.71 -5.71
CA GLU A 99 -17.79 -27.70 -5.85
C GLU A 99 -18.08 -27.29 -7.30
N GLN A 100 -17.14 -27.49 -8.23
CA GLN A 100 -17.35 -27.31 -9.68
C GLN A 100 -17.28 -28.67 -10.39
N PRO A 101 -18.37 -29.48 -10.38
CA PRO A 101 -18.39 -30.71 -11.16
C PRO A 101 -18.31 -30.37 -12.65
N VAL A 102 -17.21 -30.76 -13.28
CA VAL A 102 -17.09 -30.78 -14.75
C VAL A 102 -18.17 -31.74 -15.27
N SER A 103 -19.00 -31.27 -16.18
CA SER A 103 -20.02 -32.08 -16.84
C SER A 103 -19.35 -33.19 -17.67
N GLY A 104 -19.24 -34.40 -17.12
CA GLY A 104 -18.88 -35.61 -17.86
C GLY A 104 -18.17 -36.66 -17.02
N TRP A 105 -18.77 -37.86 -16.92
CA TRP A 105 -18.21 -39.06 -16.28
C TRP A 105 -17.04 -39.70 -17.06
N GLU A 106 -16.57 -39.05 -18.13
CA GLU A 106 -15.61 -39.60 -19.10
C GLU A 106 -14.15 -39.51 -18.65
N GLY A 107 -13.83 -38.67 -17.66
CA GLY A 107 -12.45 -38.36 -17.27
C GLY A 107 -11.86 -39.19 -16.11
N LEU A 108 -12.63 -40.12 -15.53
CA LEU A 108 -12.26 -40.82 -14.28
C LEU A 108 -11.63 -42.20 -14.47
N VAL A 109 -11.45 -42.67 -15.71
CA VAL A 109 -10.86 -43.99 -15.97
C VAL A 109 -9.38 -43.84 -16.31
N PRO A 110 -8.44 -44.29 -15.45
CA PRO A 110 -7.02 -44.30 -15.82
C PRO A 110 -6.78 -45.25 -17.00
N PRO A 111 -5.87 -44.90 -17.95
CA PRO A 111 -5.56 -45.76 -19.09
C PRO A 111 -5.13 -47.14 -18.61
N ARG A 112 -5.83 -48.20 -19.05
CA ARG A 112 -5.42 -49.58 -18.78
C ARG A 112 -4.25 -49.90 -19.70
N ASP A 113 -3.06 -50.00 -19.11
CA ASP A 113 -1.89 -50.56 -19.77
C ASP A 113 -2.23 -51.96 -20.30
N VAL A 114 -2.02 -52.15 -21.61
CA VAL A 114 -2.21 -53.41 -22.31
C VAL A 114 -1.06 -54.34 -21.93
N VAL A 115 -1.29 -55.20 -20.93
CA VAL A 115 -0.44 -56.36 -20.64
C VAL A 115 -1.13 -57.59 -21.23
N ASN A 116 -0.79 -57.87 -22.48
CA ASN A 116 -0.47 -59.20 -23.04
C ASN A 116 -0.17 -59.08 -24.53
#